data_AF-A0A2R6CAG0-F1
#
_entry.id   AF-A0A2R6CAG0-F1
#
_cell.length_a   1.000
_cell.length_b   1.000
_cell.length_c   1.000
_cell.angle_alpha   90.00
_cell.angle_beta   90.00
_cell.angle_gamma   90.00
#
_symmetry.space_group_name_H-M   'P 1'
#
loop_
_entity.id
_entity.type
_entity.pdbx_description
1 polymer ?
#
loop_
_entity_poly.entity_id
_entity_poly.type
_entity_poly.pdbx_seq_one_letter_code
_entity_poly.pdbx_strand_id
1 'polypeptide(L)'
;MKNRKVLGVSNSVFAATAVVLAILVVVGFGLYATKSTTVSTVTMPTTVTVPTTVTQYSTVTQYSTVYQTSVSTSIVTQTVTPASSGAFYNGQVITFDYTAQFMCIPPLTQFFPNESAANQTAMGCEVGAANMSAFPSNAAPFYVLVPAFAGLSIFGVHQLGATDLGFPTFIYGSQNYTIVTQCGAALTKTACPDHMSLIYSPAFTAVEEHLGIKNGVFGLPEGVLPTPAHDHLVTFTTNTSIPWYIVVVLVFDPNIYPNPVTGQCSVIVPSNLSNPTANCLNNFQALQAAMGTASSAVSAANAKNPIWQTLGEPGVQVVVPGISSPSQLMSPNSNMVLFFSDPPVYPYPI
;
A
#
# COMPACT_ATOMS: atom_id res chain seq x y z
N MET A 1 -0.35 41.56 38.57
CA MET A 1 0.49 40.68 37.73
C MET A 1 0.34 39.25 38.24
N LYS A 2 -0.18 38.32 37.42
CA LYS A 2 -0.47 36.93 37.82
C LYS A 2 0.77 36.05 37.62
N ASN A 3 1.30 35.47 38.69
CA ASN A 3 2.35 34.46 38.67
C ASN A 3 1.85 33.18 37.98
N ARG A 4 2.47 32.80 36.85
CA ARG A 4 2.33 31.45 36.27
C ARG A 4 3.25 30.49 37.04
N LYS A 5 2.68 29.52 37.74
CA LYS A 5 3.41 28.31 38.18
C LYS A 5 3.66 27.44 36.95
N VAL A 6 4.93 27.19 36.64
CA VAL A 6 5.35 26.15 35.70
C VAL A 6 5.33 24.82 36.46
N LEU A 7 4.44 23.92 36.06
CA LEU A 7 4.46 22.53 36.51
C LEU A 7 5.52 21.79 35.67
N GLY A 8 6.66 21.50 36.28
CA GLY A 8 7.69 20.65 35.67
C GLY A 8 7.24 19.19 35.68
N VAL A 9 7.12 18.58 34.51
CA VAL A 9 6.93 17.14 34.36
C VAL A 9 8.26 16.47 34.73
N SER A 10 8.23 15.56 35.72
CA SER A 10 9.41 14.84 36.22
C SER A 10 10.00 13.95 35.11
N ASN A 11 11.28 14.17 34.79
CA ASN A 11 12.08 13.39 33.82
C ASN A 11 12.01 11.86 34.03
N SER A 12 11.70 11.44 35.25
CA SER A 12 11.57 10.03 35.65
C SER A 12 10.38 9.34 35.00
N VAL A 13 9.27 10.07 34.78
CA VAL A 13 8.05 9.52 34.14
C VAL A 13 8.24 9.40 32.64
N PHE A 14 8.93 10.37 32.02
CA PHE A 14 9.26 10.34 30.60
C PHE A 14 10.22 9.19 30.25
N ALA A 15 11.22 8.96 31.10
CA ALA A 15 12.15 7.84 30.94
C ALA A 15 11.46 6.47 31.11
N ALA A 16 10.55 6.33 32.08
CA ALA A 16 9.80 5.09 32.29
C ALA A 16 8.89 4.76 31.09
N THR A 17 8.20 5.76 30.52
CA THR A 17 7.35 5.57 29.34
C THR A 17 8.17 5.22 28.09
N ALA A 18 9.33 5.84 27.90
CA ALA A 18 10.22 5.53 26.78
C ALA A 18 10.79 4.10 26.86
N VAL A 19 11.11 3.60 28.06
CA VAL A 19 11.58 2.23 28.27
C VAL A 19 10.47 1.21 28.03
N VAL A 20 9.23 1.47 28.46
CA VAL A 20 8.09 0.59 28.18
C VAL A 20 7.78 0.55 26.68
N LEU A 21 7.86 1.68 25.97
CA LEU A 21 7.69 1.72 24.52
C LEU A 21 8.79 0.93 23.79
N ALA A 22 10.04 1.05 24.24
CA ALA A 22 11.16 0.30 23.66
C ALA A 22 11.05 -1.21 23.90
N ILE A 23 10.55 -1.64 25.06
CA ILE A 23 10.32 -3.05 25.37
C ILE A 23 9.18 -3.61 24.51
N LEU A 24 8.08 -2.88 24.30
CA LEU A 24 6.99 -3.31 23.41
C LEU A 24 7.46 -3.47 21.96
N VAL A 25 8.31 -2.56 21.48
CA VAL A 25 8.94 -2.64 20.15
C VAL A 25 9.84 -3.88 20.06
N VAL A 26 10.74 -4.11 21.02
CA VAL A 26 11.67 -5.25 20.99
C VAL A 26 10.96 -6.59 21.15
N VAL A 27 9.92 -6.67 21.98
CA VAL A 27 9.13 -7.90 22.17
C VAL A 27 8.27 -8.20 20.93
N GLY A 28 7.65 -7.19 20.31
CA GLY A 28 6.89 -7.35 19.06
C GLY A 28 7.78 -7.80 17.89
N PHE A 29 9.00 -7.27 17.78
CA PHE A 29 9.97 -7.75 16.77
C PHE A 29 10.61 -9.10 17.13
N GLY A 30 10.78 -9.40 18.43
CA GLY A 30 11.34 -10.66 18.91
C GLY A 30 10.41 -11.85 18.72
N LEU A 31 9.10 -11.66 18.91
CA LEU A 31 8.08 -12.70 18.68
C LEU A 31 7.92 -12.99 17.19
N TYR A 32 8.03 -11.97 16.31
CA TYR A 32 8.09 -12.13 14.85
C TYR A 32 9.22 -13.09 14.40
N ALA A 33 10.37 -13.05 15.07
CA ALA A 33 11.52 -13.92 14.75
C ALA A 33 11.35 -15.38 15.21
N THR A 34 10.33 -15.71 16.02
CA THR A 34 10.08 -17.06 16.56
C THR A 34 8.88 -17.77 15.94
N LYS A 35 8.30 -17.22 14.87
CA LYS A 35 7.11 -17.75 14.20
C LYS A 35 7.32 -19.19 13.71
N SER A 36 6.43 -20.11 14.14
CA SER A 36 6.34 -21.47 13.59
C SER A 36 5.91 -21.42 12.12
N THR A 37 6.68 -22.08 11.27
CA THR A 37 6.55 -22.06 9.82
C THR A 37 5.49 -23.07 9.36
N THR A 38 4.44 -22.61 8.68
CA THR A 38 3.51 -23.48 7.96
C THR A 38 4.03 -23.65 6.52
N VAL A 39 4.15 -24.89 6.06
CA VAL A 39 4.95 -25.29 4.89
C VAL A 39 4.09 -25.43 3.64
N SER A 40 4.53 -24.83 2.52
CA SER A 40 4.02 -25.12 1.17
C SER A 40 5.17 -25.22 0.16
N THR A 41 5.15 -26.26 -0.68
CA THR A 41 6.19 -26.60 -1.67
C THR A 41 5.89 -26.03 -3.06
N VAL A 42 6.86 -25.36 -3.68
CA VAL A 42 6.81 -24.97 -5.11
C VAL A 42 8.08 -25.42 -5.83
N THR A 43 7.93 -25.94 -7.04
CA THR A 43 9.01 -26.50 -7.88
C THR A 43 9.40 -25.51 -8.97
N MET A 44 10.67 -25.10 -9.06
CA MET A 44 11.19 -24.33 -10.20
C MET A 44 12.41 -25.02 -10.82
N PRO A 45 12.50 -25.13 -12.16
CA PRO A 45 13.72 -25.60 -12.83
C PRO A 45 14.76 -24.49 -12.90
N THR A 46 16.01 -24.78 -12.53
CA THR A 46 17.17 -23.92 -12.79
C THR A 46 18.25 -24.67 -13.57
N THR A 47 18.79 -24.00 -14.58
CA THR A 47 19.85 -24.53 -15.46
C THR A 47 21.20 -24.06 -14.94
N VAL A 48 22.08 -24.98 -14.54
CA VAL A 48 23.45 -24.65 -14.10
C VAL A 48 24.45 -25.24 -15.09
N THR A 49 25.28 -24.37 -15.69
CA THR A 49 26.32 -24.77 -16.64
C THR A 49 27.65 -24.93 -15.89
N VAL A 50 28.17 -26.16 -15.79
CA VAL A 50 29.48 -26.43 -15.16
C VAL A 50 30.43 -27.02 -16.20
N PRO A 51 31.55 -26.35 -16.56
CA PRO A 51 32.55 -26.96 -17.43
C PRO A 51 33.35 -28.01 -16.67
N THR A 52 33.48 -29.22 -17.23
CA THR A 52 34.36 -30.29 -16.73
C THR A 52 35.39 -30.66 -17.80
N THR A 53 36.65 -30.81 -17.39
CA THR A 53 37.76 -31.20 -18.26
C THR A 53 38.09 -32.67 -17.96
N VAL A 54 37.98 -33.55 -18.96
CA VAL A 54 38.34 -34.98 -18.81
C VAL A 54 39.60 -35.25 -19.63
N THR A 55 40.63 -35.78 -18.97
CA THR A 55 41.87 -36.25 -19.63
C THR A 55 41.84 -37.76 -19.71
N GLN A 56 41.85 -38.34 -20.92
CA GLN A 56 42.03 -39.77 -21.13
C GLN A 56 43.39 -40.06 -21.76
N TYR A 57 44.06 -41.09 -21.26
CA TYR A 57 45.29 -41.62 -21.84
C TYR A 57 44.97 -42.79 -22.75
N SER A 58 45.38 -42.71 -24.01
CA SER A 58 45.46 -43.88 -24.90
C SER A 58 46.80 -43.84 -25.63
N THR A 59 47.49 -44.98 -25.64
CA THR A 59 48.76 -45.20 -26.34
C THR A 59 48.51 -45.23 -27.84
N VAL A 60 48.50 -44.07 -28.50
CA VAL A 60 48.99 -43.71 -29.86
C VAL A 60 48.71 -42.20 -30.05
N THR A 61 49.72 -41.43 -30.43
CA THR A 61 49.73 -39.95 -30.44
C THR A 61 48.78 -39.32 -31.48
N GLN A 62 47.57 -38.95 -31.06
CA GLN A 62 46.76 -37.90 -31.69
C GLN A 62 46.01 -37.11 -30.60
N TYR A 63 46.12 -35.78 -30.62
CA TYR A 63 45.38 -34.88 -29.73
C TYR A 63 44.06 -34.49 -30.39
N SER A 64 42.94 -34.74 -29.73
CA SER A 64 41.62 -34.25 -30.16
C SER A 64 40.87 -33.70 -28.95
N THR A 65 40.41 -32.45 -29.04
CA THR A 65 39.64 -31.76 -28.00
C THR A 65 38.16 -31.96 -28.29
N VAL A 66 37.46 -32.73 -27.47
CA VAL A 66 36.01 -32.96 -27.60
C VAL A 66 35.28 -32.06 -26.60
N TYR A 67 34.44 -31.14 -27.09
CA TYR A 67 33.54 -30.36 -26.25
C TYR A 67 32.26 -31.17 -26.01
N GLN A 68 32.05 -31.64 -24.79
CA GLN A 68 30.83 -32.37 -24.41
C GLN A 68 29.95 -31.48 -23.52
N THR A 69 28.87 -30.95 -24.08
CA THR A 69 27.88 -30.16 -23.34
C THR A 69 26.98 -31.11 -22.55
N SER A 70 27.12 -31.14 -21.23
CA SER A 70 26.22 -31.87 -20.33
C SER A 70 25.26 -30.87 -19.66
N VAL A 71 23.96 -31.05 -19.87
CA VAL A 71 22.91 -30.25 -19.24
C VAL A 71 22.51 -30.96 -17.95
N SER A 72 22.82 -30.37 -16.79
CA SER A 72 22.40 -30.90 -15.49
C SER A 72 21.29 -30.02 -14.92
N THR A 73 20.06 -30.55 -14.89
CA THR A 73 18.91 -29.91 -14.24
C THR A 73 18.99 -30.17 -12.74
N SER A 74 19.23 -29.13 -11.93
CA SER A 74 19.16 -29.24 -10.47
C SER A 74 17.86 -28.61 -9.98
N ILE A 75 17.09 -29.34 -9.18
CA ILE A 75 15.89 -28.83 -8.54
C ILE A 75 16.32 -28.26 -7.18
N VAL A 76 16.34 -26.93 -7.05
CA VAL A 76 16.61 -26.26 -5.78
C VAL A 76 15.28 -25.97 -5.10
N THR A 77 14.96 -26.67 -4.02
CA THR A 77 13.78 -26.41 -3.20
C THR A 77 14.12 -25.32 -2.19
N GLN A 78 13.72 -24.07 -2.45
CA GLN A 78 13.82 -22.97 -1.47
C GLN A 78 12.49 -22.82 -0.72
N THR A 79 12.58 -22.58 0.58
CA THR A 79 11.41 -22.22 1.41
C THR A 79 11.14 -20.74 1.23
N VAL A 80 10.01 -20.38 0.62
CA VAL A 80 9.56 -19.00 0.49
C VAL A 80 8.36 -18.81 1.42
N THR A 81 8.51 -18.03 2.48
CA THR A 81 7.36 -17.52 3.24
C THR A 81 6.65 -16.53 2.32
N PRO A 82 5.35 -16.71 2.00
CA PRO A 82 4.60 -15.74 1.24
C PRO A 82 4.70 -14.38 1.94
N ALA A 83 4.89 -13.34 1.15
CA ALA A 83 4.82 -12.00 1.69
C ALA A 83 3.38 -11.75 2.18
N SER A 84 3.18 -11.02 3.28
CA SER A 84 1.86 -10.86 3.90
C SER A 84 1.57 -9.41 4.26
N SER A 85 0.30 -9.01 4.25
CA SER A 85 -0.16 -7.71 4.74
C SER A 85 -1.52 -7.81 5.44
N GLY A 86 -1.92 -6.74 6.13
CA GLY A 86 -3.23 -6.63 6.77
C GLY A 86 -4.29 -6.11 5.81
N ALA A 87 -5.56 -6.45 6.11
CA ALA A 87 -6.75 -5.80 5.57
C ALA A 87 -7.82 -5.65 6.65
N PHE A 88 -8.90 -4.94 6.34
CA PHE A 88 -10.13 -4.93 7.12
C PHE A 88 -11.22 -5.74 6.44
N TYR A 89 -11.96 -6.50 7.24
CA TYR A 89 -13.14 -7.23 6.82
C TYR A 89 -14.15 -7.26 7.96
N ASN A 90 -15.37 -6.77 7.70
CA ASN A 90 -16.49 -6.79 8.65
C ASN A 90 -16.14 -6.31 10.08
N GLY A 91 -15.38 -5.22 10.17
CA GLY A 91 -14.98 -4.61 11.45
C GLY A 91 -13.79 -5.28 12.14
N GLN A 92 -13.19 -6.29 11.52
CA GLN A 92 -12.01 -6.99 12.01
C GLN A 92 -10.80 -6.66 11.14
N VAL A 93 -9.62 -6.64 11.75
CA VAL A 93 -8.36 -6.76 11.01
C VAL A 93 -8.25 -8.21 10.57
N ILE A 94 -7.74 -8.46 9.37
CA ILE A 94 -7.41 -9.78 8.83
C ILE A 94 -6.00 -9.72 8.22
N THR A 95 -5.40 -10.88 7.94
CA THR A 95 -4.11 -10.97 7.24
C THR A 95 -4.30 -11.76 5.96
N PHE A 96 -3.66 -11.30 4.89
CA PHE A 96 -3.60 -12.02 3.63
C PHE A 96 -2.16 -12.21 3.18
N ASP A 97 -1.96 -13.25 2.38
CA ASP A 97 -0.69 -13.61 1.79
C ASP A 97 -0.72 -13.29 0.29
N TYR A 98 0.30 -12.59 -0.19
CA TYR A 98 0.56 -12.36 -1.61
C TYR A 98 0.99 -13.68 -2.24
N THR A 99 0.30 -14.09 -3.30
CA THR A 99 0.49 -15.39 -3.95
C THR A 99 1.14 -15.28 -5.31
N ALA A 100 1.18 -14.08 -5.91
CA ALA A 100 1.86 -13.77 -7.15
C ALA A 100 2.18 -12.27 -7.25
N GLN A 101 3.00 -11.91 -8.24
CA GLN A 101 3.25 -10.50 -8.57
C GLN A 101 1.99 -9.83 -9.15
N PHE A 102 1.88 -8.52 -8.94
CA PHE A 102 0.84 -7.68 -9.53
C PHE A 102 0.90 -7.66 -11.06
N MET A 103 -0.21 -7.28 -11.68
CA MET A 103 -0.32 -7.04 -13.12
C MET A 103 -1.12 -5.79 -13.40
N CYS A 104 -0.84 -5.13 -14.53
CA CYS A 104 -1.55 -3.92 -14.95
C CYS A 104 -2.12 -4.15 -16.36
N ILE A 105 -3.45 -4.28 -16.42
CA ILE A 105 -4.17 -4.76 -17.59
C ILE A 105 -5.43 -3.92 -17.89
N PRO A 106 -5.61 -3.49 -19.15
CA PRO A 106 -4.56 -3.37 -20.16
C PRO A 106 -3.47 -2.36 -19.73
N PRO A 107 -2.31 -2.32 -20.41
CA PRO A 107 -1.26 -1.35 -20.06
C PRO A 107 -1.75 0.10 -20.21
N LEU A 108 -1.13 1.00 -19.44
CA LEU A 108 -1.42 2.44 -19.39
C LEU A 108 -1.59 3.07 -20.78
N THR A 109 -0.76 2.71 -21.76
CA THR A 109 -0.82 3.26 -23.13
C THR A 109 -2.14 3.02 -23.86
N GLN A 110 -2.98 2.09 -23.41
CA GLN A 110 -4.32 1.92 -23.96
C GLN A 110 -5.28 3.05 -23.51
N PHE A 111 -5.05 3.62 -22.33
CA PHE A 111 -5.84 4.72 -21.77
C PHE A 111 -5.23 6.09 -22.08
N PHE A 112 -3.90 6.19 -21.98
CA PHE A 112 -3.15 7.42 -22.20
C PHE A 112 -2.01 7.16 -23.20
N PRO A 113 -2.30 7.17 -24.53
CA PRO A 113 -1.33 6.79 -25.56
C PRO A 113 -0.06 7.67 -25.61
N ASN A 114 -0.14 8.91 -25.11
CA ASN A 114 0.96 9.86 -25.14
C ASN A 114 1.90 9.73 -23.92
N GLU A 115 1.51 8.99 -22.89
CA GLU A 115 2.22 8.87 -21.61
C GLU A 115 3.27 7.75 -21.64
N SER A 116 4.11 7.73 -22.68
CA SER A 116 5.08 6.65 -22.92
C SER A 116 6.16 6.55 -21.83
N ALA A 117 6.65 7.69 -21.33
CA ALA A 117 7.63 7.73 -20.24
C ALA A 117 7.03 7.25 -18.91
N ALA A 118 5.78 7.64 -18.63
CA ALA A 118 5.06 7.17 -17.46
C ALA A 118 4.78 5.66 -17.54
N ASN A 119 4.35 5.16 -18.71
CA ASN A 119 4.14 3.73 -18.94
C ASN A 119 5.40 2.89 -18.67
N GLN A 120 6.57 3.35 -19.08
CA GLN A 120 7.83 2.65 -18.80
C GLN A 120 8.18 2.69 -17.31
N THR A 121 8.02 3.85 -16.67
CA THR A 121 8.45 4.08 -15.29
C THR A 121 7.50 3.42 -14.27
N ALA A 122 6.19 3.49 -14.50
CA ALA A 122 5.15 2.89 -13.67
C ALA A 122 4.79 1.46 -14.09
N MET A 123 5.57 0.83 -14.99
CA MET A 123 5.33 -0.52 -15.50
C MET A 123 3.91 -0.73 -16.06
N GLY A 124 3.35 0.33 -16.64
CA GLY A 124 2.00 0.35 -17.20
C GLY A 124 0.88 0.43 -16.17
N CYS A 125 1.17 0.63 -14.89
CA CYS A 125 0.18 0.72 -13.81
C CYS A 125 -0.33 2.16 -13.63
N GLU A 126 -1.64 2.32 -13.54
CA GLU A 126 -2.26 3.63 -13.36
C GLU A 126 -3.53 3.60 -12.49
N VAL A 127 -3.85 4.77 -11.95
CA VAL A 127 -5.11 5.08 -11.28
C VAL A 127 -5.74 6.27 -11.98
N GLY A 128 -6.93 6.10 -12.52
CA GLY A 128 -7.63 7.14 -13.29
C GLY A 128 -8.47 6.56 -14.41
N ALA A 129 -8.11 5.39 -14.93
CA ALA A 129 -8.93 4.62 -15.84
C ALA A 129 -8.87 3.12 -15.53
N ALA A 130 -9.87 2.40 -16.04
CA ALA A 130 -9.93 0.95 -15.95
C ALA A 130 -10.79 0.41 -17.10
N ASN A 131 -10.53 -0.83 -17.50
CA ASN A 131 -11.41 -1.56 -18.41
C ASN A 131 -11.79 -2.90 -17.78
N MET A 132 -12.92 -2.94 -17.07
CA MET A 132 -13.40 -4.15 -16.37
C MET A 132 -13.45 -5.39 -17.28
N SER A 133 -13.73 -5.23 -18.57
CA SER A 133 -13.77 -6.37 -19.52
C SER A 133 -12.41 -7.02 -19.79
N ALA A 134 -11.31 -6.35 -19.43
CA ALA A 134 -9.96 -6.89 -19.55
C ALA A 134 -9.52 -7.68 -18.30
N PHE A 135 -10.25 -7.58 -17.18
CA PHE A 135 -9.91 -8.27 -15.95
C PHE A 135 -10.28 -9.75 -16.02
N PRO A 136 -9.59 -10.65 -15.29
CA PRO A 136 -10.00 -12.03 -15.16
C PRO A 136 -11.46 -12.14 -14.69
N SER A 137 -12.21 -13.09 -15.23
CA SER A 137 -13.65 -13.23 -14.97
C SER A 137 -13.99 -13.54 -13.50
N ASN A 138 -13.05 -14.08 -12.73
CA ASN A 138 -13.17 -14.33 -11.30
C ASN A 138 -12.53 -13.23 -10.44
N ALA A 139 -12.18 -12.09 -11.01
CA ALA A 139 -11.59 -10.99 -10.26
C ALA A 139 -12.60 -10.34 -9.32
N ALA A 140 -12.15 -9.99 -8.12
CA ALA A 140 -13.01 -9.42 -7.09
C ALA A 140 -12.49 -8.05 -6.59
N PRO A 141 -13.34 -7.18 -6.02
CA PRO A 141 -12.92 -5.84 -5.63
C PRO A 141 -12.04 -5.86 -4.38
N PHE A 142 -11.01 -5.02 -4.42
CA PHE A 142 -10.12 -4.71 -3.31
C PHE A 142 -10.00 -3.20 -3.16
N TYR A 143 -10.34 -2.69 -1.98
CA TYR A 143 -10.38 -1.24 -1.75
C TYR A 143 -9.09 -0.78 -1.08
N VAL A 144 -8.37 0.10 -1.75
CA VAL A 144 -7.12 0.70 -1.25
C VAL A 144 -7.46 2.05 -0.62
N LEU A 145 -7.39 2.11 0.71
CA LEU A 145 -7.75 3.27 1.52
C LEU A 145 -6.53 4.18 1.72
N VAL A 146 -6.45 5.26 0.95
CA VAL A 146 -5.37 6.24 1.02
C VAL A 146 -5.77 7.35 1.99
N PRO A 147 -4.97 7.67 3.03
CA PRO A 147 -5.26 8.75 3.97
C PRO A 147 -4.98 10.13 3.34
N ALA A 148 -5.76 10.49 2.33
CA ALA A 148 -5.56 11.70 1.53
C ALA A 148 -5.58 12.99 2.36
N PHE A 149 -6.20 12.98 3.54
CA PHE A 149 -6.13 14.08 4.51
C PHE A 149 -4.71 14.43 4.98
N ALA A 150 -3.76 13.49 4.89
CA ALA A 150 -2.35 13.71 5.20
C ALA A 150 -1.59 14.44 4.07
N GLY A 151 -2.29 14.80 2.99
CA GLY A 151 -1.74 15.56 1.86
C GLY A 151 -0.62 14.81 1.15
N LEU A 152 0.39 15.54 0.68
CA LEU A 152 1.49 14.96 -0.11
C LEU A 152 2.39 14.00 0.66
N SER A 153 2.32 13.98 2.00
CA SER A 153 3.12 13.06 2.83
C SER A 153 2.77 11.58 2.58
N ILE A 154 1.61 11.31 1.97
CA ILE A 154 1.18 9.95 1.62
C ILE A 154 2.15 9.24 0.68
N PHE A 155 2.97 9.96 -0.08
CA PHE A 155 3.92 9.38 -1.03
C PHE A 155 5.23 8.90 -0.39
N GLY A 156 5.38 8.98 0.94
CA GLY A 156 6.56 8.46 1.64
C GLY A 156 7.83 9.29 1.46
N VAL A 157 7.76 10.43 0.76
CA VAL A 157 8.89 11.31 0.54
C VAL A 157 9.06 12.24 1.73
N HIS A 158 10.24 12.22 2.37
CA HIS A 158 10.52 13.03 3.55
C HIS A 158 10.33 14.54 3.29
N GLN A 159 10.73 15.03 2.11
CA GLN A 159 10.54 16.41 1.69
C GLN A 159 9.06 16.81 1.57
N LEU A 160 8.15 15.84 1.42
CA LEU A 160 6.70 16.04 1.41
C LEU A 160 6.06 15.85 2.80
N GLY A 161 6.87 15.66 3.84
CA GLY A 161 6.43 15.54 5.23
C GLY A 161 6.22 14.11 5.71
N ALA A 162 6.58 13.08 4.93
CA ALA A 162 6.51 11.71 5.40
C ALA A 162 7.59 11.40 6.47
N THR A 163 7.36 10.35 7.25
CA THR A 163 8.39 9.76 8.11
C THR A 163 9.43 8.98 7.30
N ASP A 164 10.61 8.73 7.87
CA ASP A 164 11.65 7.89 7.24
C ASP A 164 11.24 6.42 7.03
N LEU A 165 10.19 5.99 7.73
CA LEU A 165 9.61 4.66 7.54
C LEU A 165 8.65 4.62 6.35
N GLY A 166 8.23 5.77 5.80
CA GLY A 166 7.27 5.87 4.71
C GLY A 166 5.82 6.05 5.13
N PHE A 167 5.57 6.33 6.41
CA PHE A 167 4.24 6.68 6.90
C PHE A 167 3.92 8.17 6.69
N PRO A 168 2.68 8.51 6.28
CA PRO A 168 2.20 9.88 6.23
C PRO A 168 2.21 10.56 7.60
N THR A 169 2.29 11.88 7.59
CA THR A 169 2.09 12.70 8.78
C THR A 169 0.96 13.70 8.55
N PHE A 170 0.17 13.93 9.59
CA PHE A 170 -0.93 14.86 9.57
C PHE A 170 -0.82 15.81 10.75
N ILE A 171 -0.85 17.12 10.48
CA ILE A 171 -0.75 18.14 11.52
C ILE A 171 -2.11 18.80 11.69
N TYR A 172 -2.65 18.72 12.91
CA TYR A 172 -3.88 19.42 13.27
C TYR A 172 -3.69 20.21 14.56
N GLY A 173 -3.94 21.52 14.49
CA GLY A 173 -3.62 22.44 15.58
C GLY A 173 -2.11 22.46 15.85
N SER A 174 -1.72 22.10 17.07
CA SER A 174 -0.32 21.97 17.50
C SER A 174 0.14 20.51 17.64
N GLN A 175 -0.64 19.54 17.17
CA GLN A 175 -0.33 18.12 17.29
C GLN A 175 0.05 17.55 15.93
N ASN A 176 1.08 16.70 15.93
CA ASN A 176 1.52 15.94 14.77
C ASN A 176 1.11 14.48 14.98
N TYR A 177 0.39 13.93 14.02
CA TYR A 177 -0.09 12.56 13.99
C TYR A 177 0.68 11.79 12.92
N THR A 178 1.37 10.73 13.30
CA THR A 178 1.83 9.73 12.33
C THR A 178 0.68 8.79 12.00
N ILE A 179 0.33 8.70 10.72
CA ILE A 179 -0.75 7.83 10.26
C ILE A 179 -0.12 6.49 9.92
N VAL A 180 -0.18 5.56 10.87
CA VAL A 180 0.29 4.19 10.64
C VAL A 180 -0.74 3.48 9.76
N THR A 181 -0.26 2.82 8.72
CA THR A 181 -1.04 2.05 7.76
C THR A 181 -0.52 0.60 7.70
N GLN A 182 -1.30 -0.30 7.12
CA GLN A 182 -0.93 -1.68 6.82
C GLN A 182 0.20 -1.73 5.78
N CYS A 183 0.17 -0.79 4.83
CA CYS A 183 1.21 -0.56 3.85
C CYS A 183 1.74 0.87 3.94
N GLY A 184 3.01 1.03 4.28
CA GLY A 184 3.71 2.29 4.04
C GLY A 184 3.78 2.60 2.55
N ALA A 185 4.19 3.82 2.19
CA ALA A 185 4.37 4.19 0.81
C ALA A 185 5.44 3.32 0.14
N ALA A 186 5.31 3.06 -1.15
CA ALA A 186 6.31 2.31 -1.90
C ALA A 186 7.70 2.96 -1.84
N LEU A 187 8.74 2.16 -2.10
CA LEU A 187 10.15 2.56 -2.00
C LEU A 187 10.62 2.88 -0.57
N THR A 188 9.85 2.50 0.44
CA THR A 188 10.18 2.69 1.86
C THR A 188 10.24 1.37 2.62
N LYS A 189 10.67 1.41 3.89
CA LYS A 189 10.90 0.20 4.70
C LYS A 189 9.61 -0.51 5.12
N THR A 190 8.48 0.18 5.15
CA THR A 190 7.19 -0.39 5.54
C THR A 190 6.24 -0.56 4.37
N ALA A 191 6.73 -0.41 3.13
CA ALA A 191 5.99 -0.70 1.92
C ALA A 191 5.48 -2.15 1.94
N CYS A 192 4.27 -2.35 1.42
CA CYS A 192 3.77 -3.70 1.24
C CYS A 192 4.58 -4.45 0.18
N PRO A 193 4.80 -5.75 0.40
CA PRO A 193 5.47 -6.59 -0.58
C PRO A 193 4.61 -6.74 -1.83
N ASP A 194 5.24 -7.05 -2.96
CA ASP A 194 4.60 -7.32 -4.26
C ASP A 194 3.55 -6.27 -4.68
N HIS A 195 3.71 -5.03 -4.20
CA HIS A 195 3.03 -3.85 -4.68
C HIS A 195 3.83 -3.22 -5.81
N MET A 196 3.12 -2.56 -6.72
CA MET A 196 3.75 -1.68 -7.68
C MET A 196 4.49 -0.57 -6.94
N SER A 197 5.72 -0.27 -7.38
CA SER A 197 6.53 0.73 -6.70
C SER A 197 6.15 2.16 -7.08
N LEU A 198 5.74 2.35 -8.33
CA LEU A 198 5.37 3.63 -8.90
C LEU A 198 4.04 3.46 -9.64
N ILE A 199 3.20 4.48 -9.58
CA ILE A 199 1.92 4.53 -10.29
C ILE A 199 1.79 5.86 -11.03
N TYR A 200 1.15 5.83 -12.20
CA TYR A 200 0.71 7.04 -12.87
C TYR A 200 -0.72 7.39 -12.45
N SER A 201 -1.01 8.68 -12.30
CA SER A 201 -2.39 9.17 -12.21
C SER A 201 -2.56 10.55 -12.84
N PRO A 202 -3.56 10.75 -13.71
CA PRO A 202 -3.90 12.09 -14.19
C PRO A 202 -4.35 13.03 -13.05
N ALA A 203 -4.83 12.49 -11.92
CA ALA A 203 -5.12 13.31 -10.75
C ALA A 203 -3.83 13.88 -10.13
N PHE A 204 -2.73 13.14 -10.19
CA PHE A 204 -1.43 13.64 -9.72
C PHE A 204 -0.85 14.68 -10.67
N THR A 205 -1.01 14.49 -11.99
CA THR A 205 -0.71 15.54 -12.98
C THR A 205 -1.43 16.84 -12.63
N ALA A 206 -2.74 16.78 -12.36
CA ALA A 206 -3.50 17.97 -11.97
C ALA A 206 -3.03 18.61 -10.64
N VAL A 207 -2.56 17.80 -9.68
CA VAL A 207 -1.97 18.31 -8.43
C VAL A 207 -0.63 18.99 -8.69
N GLU A 208 0.22 18.41 -9.54
CA GLU A 208 1.49 19.00 -9.97
C GLU A 208 1.24 20.35 -10.67
N GLU A 209 0.31 20.41 -11.62
CA GLU A 209 -0.09 21.64 -12.31
C GLU A 209 -0.60 22.71 -11.34
N HIS A 210 -1.44 22.33 -10.37
CA HIS A 210 -1.95 23.24 -9.32
C HIS A 210 -0.82 23.82 -8.46
N LEU A 211 0.26 23.05 -8.26
CA LEU A 211 1.47 23.48 -7.56
C LEU A 211 2.48 24.19 -8.47
N GLY A 212 2.18 24.36 -9.76
CA GLY A 212 3.06 24.99 -10.75
C GLY A 212 4.21 24.11 -11.22
N ILE A 213 4.12 22.79 -11.01
CA ILE A 213 5.09 21.79 -11.45
C ILE A 213 4.63 21.26 -12.81
N LYS A 214 5.54 21.23 -13.80
CA LYS A 214 5.19 20.91 -15.20
C LYS A 214 6.05 19.83 -15.86
N ASN A 215 7.00 19.25 -15.10
CA ASN A 215 7.96 18.27 -15.62
C ASN A 215 8.11 17.09 -14.66
N GLY A 216 7.09 16.81 -13.84
CA GLY A 216 7.17 15.87 -12.74
C GLY A 216 8.07 16.31 -11.58
N VAL A 217 8.15 15.44 -10.56
CA VAL A 217 8.98 15.64 -9.35
C VAL A 217 9.92 14.46 -9.11
N PHE A 218 10.99 14.70 -8.34
CA PHE A 218 11.95 13.66 -7.93
C PHE A 218 12.63 12.89 -9.08
N GLY A 219 12.70 13.49 -10.27
CA GLY A 219 13.23 12.85 -11.47
C GLY A 219 12.28 11.85 -12.12
N LEU A 220 11.01 11.80 -11.68
CA LEU A 220 9.95 11.01 -12.28
C LEU A 220 9.22 11.81 -13.37
N PRO A 221 8.61 11.13 -14.36
CA PRO A 221 7.68 11.77 -15.29
C PRO A 221 6.50 12.42 -14.56
N GLU A 222 5.87 13.39 -15.22
CA GLU A 222 4.63 14.00 -14.74
C GLU A 222 3.55 12.94 -14.45
N GLY A 223 2.81 13.14 -13.37
CA GLY A 223 1.77 12.23 -12.90
C GLY A 223 2.28 10.92 -12.29
N VAL A 224 3.58 10.66 -12.26
CA VAL A 224 4.18 9.43 -11.69
C VAL A 224 4.72 9.71 -10.29
N LEU A 225 4.19 8.97 -9.31
CA LEU A 225 4.64 9.03 -7.92
C LEU A 225 4.76 7.61 -7.33
N PRO A 226 5.49 7.45 -6.21
CA PRO A 226 5.43 6.22 -5.44
C PRO A 226 3.99 5.86 -5.11
N THR A 227 3.67 4.56 -5.07
CA THR A 227 2.38 4.13 -4.55
C THR A 227 2.20 4.68 -3.13
N PRO A 228 1.12 5.43 -2.85
CA PRO A 228 0.96 6.09 -1.57
C PRO A 228 0.79 5.07 -0.45
N ALA A 229 1.07 5.44 0.80
CA ALA A 229 0.73 4.63 1.96
C ALA A 229 -0.78 4.41 2.04
N HIS A 230 -1.21 3.23 2.44
CA HIS A 230 -2.61 2.84 2.41
C HIS A 230 -2.94 1.64 3.31
N ASP A 231 -4.23 1.50 3.59
CA ASP A 231 -4.82 0.31 4.18
C ASP A 231 -5.67 -0.42 3.13
N HIS A 232 -6.08 -1.64 3.47
CA HIS A 232 -6.89 -2.47 2.61
C HIS A 232 -8.25 -2.77 3.22
N LEU A 233 -9.28 -2.79 2.39
CA LEU A 233 -10.62 -3.22 2.76
C LEU A 233 -11.12 -4.24 1.73
N VAL A 234 -11.63 -5.37 2.21
CA VAL A 234 -12.21 -6.44 1.39
C VAL A 234 -13.67 -6.68 1.76
N THR A 235 -14.42 -7.28 0.83
CA THR A 235 -15.84 -7.61 1.00
C THR A 235 -16.09 -9.08 1.34
N PHE A 236 -15.06 -9.92 1.25
CA PHE A 236 -15.09 -11.33 1.63
C PHE A 236 -13.67 -11.85 1.85
N THR A 237 -13.61 -13.07 2.37
CA THR A 237 -12.39 -13.83 2.64
C THR A 237 -12.34 -15.12 1.82
N THR A 238 -11.16 -15.54 1.41
CA THR A 238 -10.89 -16.75 0.63
C THR A 238 -9.48 -17.28 0.84
N ASN A 239 -9.37 -18.57 1.14
CA ASN A 239 -8.09 -19.28 1.22
C ASN A 239 -7.53 -19.69 -0.16
N THR A 240 -8.25 -19.36 -1.22
CA THR A 240 -7.84 -19.62 -2.59
C THR A 240 -7.27 -18.34 -3.18
N SER A 241 -6.10 -18.48 -3.82
CA SER A 241 -5.49 -17.40 -4.61
C SER A 241 -6.39 -17.02 -5.77
N ILE A 242 -6.96 -15.82 -5.72
CA ILE A 242 -7.78 -15.24 -6.79
C ILE A 242 -7.25 -13.87 -7.20
N PRO A 243 -7.59 -13.37 -8.41
CA PRO A 243 -7.28 -12.01 -8.81
C PRO A 243 -8.17 -11.00 -8.08
N TRP A 244 -7.60 -9.85 -7.74
CA TRP A 244 -8.26 -8.74 -7.07
C TRP A 244 -8.03 -7.46 -7.85
N TYR A 245 -9.10 -6.81 -8.30
CA TYR A 245 -9.01 -5.51 -8.95
C TYR A 245 -9.10 -4.39 -7.93
N ILE A 246 -8.34 -3.33 -8.18
CA ILE A 246 -8.20 -2.24 -7.22
C ILE A 246 -9.28 -1.17 -7.43
N VAL A 247 -9.87 -0.73 -6.33
CA VAL A 247 -10.65 0.49 -6.22
C VAL A 247 -9.94 1.41 -5.23
N VAL A 248 -9.28 2.45 -5.74
CA VAL A 248 -8.58 3.43 -4.91
C VAL A 248 -9.58 4.39 -4.29
N VAL A 249 -9.54 4.52 -2.96
CA VAL A 249 -10.40 5.39 -2.16
C VAL A 249 -9.54 6.45 -1.49
N LEU A 250 -9.85 7.72 -1.75
CA LEU A 250 -9.22 8.86 -1.10
C LEU A 250 -10.02 9.24 0.14
N VAL A 251 -9.41 9.08 1.32
CA VAL A 251 -10.05 9.38 2.61
C VAL A 251 -9.68 10.80 3.04
N PHE A 252 -10.68 11.67 3.14
CA PHE A 252 -10.49 13.07 3.53
C PHE A 252 -10.92 13.38 4.97
N ASP A 253 -11.75 12.55 5.59
CA ASP A 253 -12.09 12.70 7.01
C ASP A 253 -11.13 11.84 7.87
N PRO A 254 -10.25 12.45 8.67
CA PRO A 254 -9.32 11.70 9.52
C PRO A 254 -10.01 10.89 10.62
N ASN A 255 -11.27 11.20 10.97
CA ASN A 255 -11.99 10.50 12.03
C ASN A 255 -12.49 9.10 11.63
N ILE A 256 -12.45 8.77 10.34
CA ILE A 256 -12.92 7.47 9.83
C ILE A 256 -11.80 6.59 9.30
N TYR A 257 -10.55 7.04 9.39
CA TYR A 257 -9.41 6.22 9.03
C TYR A 257 -9.13 5.23 10.16
N PRO A 258 -9.29 3.91 9.93
CA PRO A 258 -9.14 2.91 10.98
C PRO A 258 -7.68 2.78 11.41
N ASN A 259 -7.47 2.43 12.67
CA ASN A 259 -6.17 1.98 13.13
C ASN A 259 -5.85 0.61 12.50
N PRO A 260 -4.66 0.41 11.91
CA PRO A 260 -4.32 -0.81 11.18
C PRO A 260 -4.20 -2.05 12.06
N VAL A 261 -4.03 -1.88 13.38
CA VAL A 261 -3.90 -2.97 14.36
C VAL A 261 -5.24 -3.33 14.99
N THR A 262 -6.07 -2.34 15.32
CA THR A 262 -7.33 -2.56 16.05
C THR A 262 -8.58 -2.53 15.18
N GLY A 263 -8.48 -1.98 13.96
CA GLY A 263 -9.63 -1.71 13.08
C GLY A 263 -10.59 -0.64 13.60
N GLN A 264 -10.24 0.04 14.71
CA GLN A 264 -11.08 1.07 15.32
C GLN A 264 -10.65 2.46 14.89
N CYS A 265 -11.61 3.37 14.81
CA CYS A 265 -11.37 4.78 14.51
C CYS A 265 -11.47 5.64 15.77
N SER A 266 -10.80 6.79 15.74
CA SER A 266 -10.80 7.76 16.82
C SER A 266 -11.07 9.17 16.29
N VAL A 267 -11.63 10.03 17.13
CA VAL A 267 -11.82 11.44 16.77
C VAL A 267 -10.48 12.18 16.85
N ILE A 268 -9.99 12.64 15.71
CA ILE A 268 -8.78 13.46 15.55
C ILE A 268 -9.16 14.93 15.32
N VAL A 269 -10.21 15.16 14.53
CA VAL A 269 -10.66 16.51 14.12
C VAL A 269 -12.13 16.70 14.52
N PRO A 270 -12.50 17.84 15.13
CA PRO A 270 -13.89 18.15 15.43
C PRO A 270 -14.81 18.02 14.21
N SER A 271 -15.98 17.40 14.40
CA SER A 271 -16.97 17.20 13.36
C SER A 271 -18.34 17.70 13.82
N ASN A 272 -19.18 18.09 12.87
CA ASN A 272 -20.60 18.39 13.06
C ASN A 272 -21.47 17.14 13.22
N LEU A 273 -20.92 15.94 12.96
CA LEU A 273 -21.63 14.68 13.13
C LEU A 273 -21.76 14.30 14.60
N SER A 274 -22.90 13.71 14.98
CA SER A 274 -23.13 13.23 16.36
C SER A 274 -22.20 12.09 16.75
N ASN A 275 -21.83 11.25 15.78
CA ASN A 275 -20.81 10.22 15.92
C ASN A 275 -19.78 10.36 14.77
N PRO A 276 -18.67 11.08 14.98
CA PRO A 276 -17.67 11.33 13.94
C PRO A 276 -16.97 10.07 13.41
N THR A 277 -16.99 8.97 14.16
CA THR A 277 -16.33 7.70 13.78
C THR A 277 -17.33 6.67 13.25
N ALA A 278 -18.60 7.04 13.04
CA ALA A 278 -19.66 6.10 12.65
C ALA A 278 -19.36 5.34 11.34
N ASN A 279 -18.70 6.01 10.39
CA ASN A 279 -18.32 5.44 9.11
C ASN A 279 -16.86 4.96 9.09
N CYS A 280 -16.35 4.46 10.22
CA CYS A 280 -15.01 3.88 10.30
C CYS A 280 -14.80 2.86 9.17
N LEU A 281 -13.76 3.03 8.35
CA LEU A 281 -13.57 2.28 7.09
C LEU A 281 -13.01 0.87 7.31
N ASN A 282 -13.60 0.14 8.26
CA ASN A 282 -13.27 -1.25 8.58
C ASN A 282 -14.26 -2.27 7.99
N ASN A 283 -15.25 -1.80 7.23
CA ASN A 283 -16.23 -2.61 6.51
C ASN A 283 -16.77 -1.87 5.27
N PHE A 284 -17.36 -2.61 4.34
CA PHE A 284 -17.82 -2.07 3.06
C PHE A 284 -19.03 -1.13 3.20
N GLN A 285 -19.94 -1.39 4.14
CA GLN A 285 -21.11 -0.56 4.36
C GLN A 285 -20.73 0.84 4.85
N ALA A 286 -19.69 0.94 5.69
CA ALA A 286 -19.12 2.21 6.12
C ALA A 286 -18.54 3.00 4.94
N LEU A 287 -17.85 2.34 4.00
CA LEU A 287 -17.38 2.98 2.77
C LEU A 287 -18.54 3.54 1.93
N GLN A 288 -19.61 2.76 1.75
CA GLN A 288 -20.80 3.21 1.03
C GLN A 288 -21.43 4.45 1.68
N ALA A 289 -21.54 4.47 3.01
CA ALA A 289 -22.09 5.60 3.75
C ALA A 289 -21.16 6.83 3.69
N ALA A 290 -19.85 6.64 3.79
CA ALA A 290 -18.86 7.71 3.79
C ALA A 290 -18.87 8.53 2.50
N MET A 291 -19.17 7.92 1.35
CA MET A 291 -19.26 8.62 0.04
C MET A 291 -20.34 9.69 0.02
N GLY A 292 -21.42 9.53 0.80
CA GLY A 292 -22.54 10.47 0.86
C GLY A 292 -22.58 11.32 2.14
N THR A 293 -21.65 11.08 3.08
CA THR A 293 -21.69 11.75 4.38
C THR A 293 -20.87 13.04 4.33
N ALA A 294 -21.53 14.18 4.52
CA ALA A 294 -20.87 15.47 4.66
C ALA A 294 -20.32 15.66 6.08
N SER A 295 -19.06 16.06 6.22
CA SER A 295 -18.40 16.22 7.52
C SER A 295 -17.58 17.51 7.56
N SER A 296 -17.79 18.35 8.58
CA SER A 296 -16.99 19.56 8.78
C SER A 296 -15.52 19.26 9.11
N ALA A 297 -15.22 18.03 9.54
CA ALA A 297 -13.84 17.60 9.77
C ALA A 297 -13.04 17.56 8.45
N VAL A 298 -13.70 17.30 7.32
CA VAL A 298 -13.06 17.28 5.99
C VAL A 298 -12.46 18.64 5.66
N SER A 299 -13.27 19.70 5.64
CA SER A 299 -12.75 21.04 5.34
C SER A 299 -11.77 21.53 6.40
N ALA A 300 -11.99 21.21 7.68
CA ALA A 300 -11.09 21.59 8.77
C ALA A 300 -9.71 20.90 8.66
N ALA A 301 -9.66 19.65 8.22
CA ALA A 301 -8.41 18.91 8.04
C ALA A 301 -7.67 19.30 6.74
N ASN A 302 -8.41 19.69 5.69
CA ASN A 302 -7.87 19.75 4.33
C ASN A 302 -7.69 21.16 3.75
N ALA A 303 -8.00 22.23 4.48
CA ALA A 303 -7.98 23.60 3.95
C ALA A 303 -6.67 24.02 3.25
N LYS A 304 -5.53 23.37 3.56
CA LYS A 304 -4.21 23.61 2.94
C LYS A 304 -3.68 22.41 2.15
N ASN A 305 -4.51 21.39 1.93
CA ASN A 305 -4.12 20.17 1.26
C ASN A 305 -4.29 20.33 -0.27
N PRO A 306 -3.20 20.29 -1.06
CA PRO A 306 -3.29 20.49 -2.50
C PRO A 306 -4.11 19.40 -3.19
N ILE A 307 -4.09 18.15 -2.70
CA ILE A 307 -4.90 17.06 -3.27
C ILE A 307 -6.39 17.39 -3.17
N TRP A 308 -6.83 17.86 -1.99
CA TRP A 308 -8.22 18.22 -1.74
C TRP A 308 -8.66 19.44 -2.56
N GLN A 309 -7.80 20.45 -2.66
CA GLN A 309 -8.05 21.66 -3.46
C GLN A 309 -8.17 21.35 -4.96
N THR A 310 -7.26 20.54 -5.51
CA THR A 310 -7.30 20.11 -6.91
C THR A 310 -8.58 19.36 -7.25
N LEU A 311 -9.13 18.60 -6.30
CA LEU A 311 -10.39 17.85 -6.47
C LEU A 311 -11.65 18.70 -6.25
N GLY A 312 -11.52 20.03 -6.14
CA GLY A 312 -12.66 20.93 -6.00
C GLY A 312 -13.26 20.96 -4.60
N GLU A 313 -12.43 20.72 -3.58
CA GLU A 313 -12.79 20.88 -2.16
C GLU A 313 -14.01 20.04 -1.72
N PRO A 314 -14.01 18.72 -1.97
CA PRO A 314 -15.14 17.86 -1.65
C PRO A 314 -15.49 17.94 -0.15
N GLY A 315 -16.80 18.06 0.15
CA GLY A 315 -17.31 18.12 1.53
C GLY A 315 -17.63 16.75 2.16
N VAL A 316 -17.46 15.66 1.40
CA VAL A 316 -17.75 14.28 1.82
C VAL A 316 -16.53 13.59 2.43
N GLN A 317 -16.76 12.56 3.24
CA GLN A 317 -15.68 11.91 3.99
C GLN A 317 -14.68 11.14 3.11
N VAL A 318 -15.14 10.59 1.99
CA VAL A 318 -14.30 9.87 1.01
C VAL A 318 -14.66 10.26 -0.41
N VAL A 319 -13.67 10.20 -1.30
CA VAL A 319 -13.85 10.34 -2.75
C VAL A 319 -13.24 9.12 -3.43
N VAL A 320 -13.96 8.56 -4.40
CA VAL A 320 -13.46 7.47 -5.23
C VAL A 320 -13.38 8.00 -6.66
N PRO A 321 -12.18 8.25 -7.21
CA PRO A 321 -12.03 8.79 -8.56
C PRO A 321 -12.81 7.97 -9.59
N GLY A 322 -13.57 8.64 -10.45
CA GLY A 322 -14.42 8.01 -11.48
C GLY A 322 -15.74 7.40 -10.98
N ILE A 323 -16.01 7.43 -9.67
CA ILE A 323 -17.21 6.83 -9.06
C ILE A 323 -17.99 7.92 -8.33
N SER A 324 -19.23 8.19 -8.76
CA SER A 324 -20.08 9.24 -8.19
C SER A 324 -21.20 8.72 -7.29
N SER A 325 -21.36 7.40 -7.20
CA SER A 325 -22.41 6.79 -6.39
C SER A 325 -21.97 5.45 -5.77
N PRO A 326 -22.48 5.07 -4.58
CA PRO A 326 -22.11 3.81 -3.93
C PRO A 326 -22.41 2.54 -4.75
N SER A 327 -23.39 2.57 -5.65
CA SER A 327 -23.72 1.43 -6.52
C SER A 327 -22.62 1.11 -7.53
N GLN A 328 -21.73 2.07 -7.81
CA GLN A 328 -20.62 1.92 -8.74
C GLN A 328 -19.33 1.41 -8.08
N LEU A 329 -19.30 1.22 -6.75
CA LEU A 329 -18.11 0.76 -6.01
C LEU A 329 -17.61 -0.64 -6.40
N MET A 330 -18.39 -1.37 -7.20
CA MET A 330 -17.96 -2.65 -7.78
C MET A 330 -17.15 -2.48 -9.08
N SER A 331 -16.95 -1.25 -9.56
CA SER A 331 -16.14 -0.96 -10.74
C SER A 331 -14.73 -0.52 -10.35
N PRO A 332 -13.67 -0.94 -11.06
CA PRO A 332 -12.31 -0.50 -10.77
C PRO A 332 -12.12 0.94 -11.24
N ASN A 333 -11.18 1.65 -10.63
CA ASN A 333 -10.68 2.94 -11.11
C ASN A 333 -9.17 2.91 -11.39
N SER A 334 -8.65 1.70 -11.53
CA SER A 334 -7.29 1.39 -11.86
C SER A 334 -7.25 0.17 -12.76
N ASN A 335 -6.21 0.06 -13.58
CA ASN A 335 -5.92 -1.13 -14.36
C ASN A 335 -5.17 -2.23 -13.58
N MET A 336 -4.98 -2.06 -12.27
CA MET A 336 -4.15 -2.94 -11.43
C MET A 336 -4.92 -4.18 -10.94
N VAL A 337 -4.24 -5.32 -11.00
CA VAL A 337 -4.65 -6.62 -10.46
C VAL A 337 -3.60 -7.13 -9.49
N LEU A 338 -4.06 -7.52 -8.30
CA LEU A 338 -3.25 -8.18 -7.26
C LEU A 338 -3.73 -9.62 -7.07
N PHE A 339 -2.90 -10.45 -6.44
CA PHE A 339 -3.22 -11.87 -6.21
C PHE A 339 -2.98 -12.22 -4.75
N PHE A 340 -4.05 -12.66 -4.08
CA PHE A 340 -4.05 -12.90 -2.63
C PHE A 340 -4.88 -14.11 -2.23
N SER A 341 -4.50 -14.68 -1.10
CA SER A 341 -5.33 -15.60 -0.30
C SER A 341 -5.26 -15.22 1.17
N ASP A 342 -6.34 -15.41 1.92
CA ASP A 342 -6.28 -15.47 3.38
C ASP A 342 -6.05 -16.91 3.86
N PRO A 343 -4.86 -17.24 4.38
CA PRO A 343 -4.77 -18.48 5.14
C PRO A 343 -5.74 -18.38 6.33
N PRO A 344 -6.23 -19.51 6.89
CA PRO A 344 -7.14 -19.54 8.04
C PRO A 344 -6.50 -19.06 9.37
N VAL A 345 -5.48 -18.20 9.31
CA VAL A 345 -4.73 -17.65 10.43
C VAL A 345 -5.24 -16.23 10.70
N TYR A 346 -6.03 -16.07 11.76
CA TYR A 346 -6.47 -14.79 12.33
C TYR A 346 -5.26 -13.91 12.76
N PRO A 347 -5.40 -12.58 12.87
CA PRO A 347 -4.59 -11.59 12.17
C PRO A 347 -3.39 -11.14 12.98
N TYR A 348 -2.29 -10.90 12.24
CA TYR A 348 -0.99 -10.46 12.71
C TYR A 348 -0.30 -11.41 13.72
N PRO A 349 0.97 -11.80 13.50
CA PRO A 349 1.78 -12.23 14.63
C PRO A 349 1.92 -11.04 15.60
N ILE A 350 1.50 -11.24 16.85
CA ILE A 350 1.81 -10.34 17.98
C ILE A 350 3.32 -10.36 18.25
#